data_AF-A0AAW9DWD6-F1
#
_entry.id   AF-A0AAW9DWD6-F1
#
_cell.length_a   1.000
_cell.length_b   1.000
_cell.length_c   1.000
_cell.angle_alpha   90.00
_cell.angle_beta   90.00
_cell.angle_gamma   90.00
#
_symmetry.space_group_name_H-M   'P 1'
#
loop_
_entity.id
_entity.type
_entity.pdbx_description
1 polymer ?
#
loop_
_entity_poly.entity_id
_entity_poly.type
_entity_poly.pdbx_seq_one_letter_code
_entity_poly.pdbx_strand_id
1 'polypeptide(L)'
;MGIPTTFELCGNLVAPGGMIANIGVHGTKVDLHRERLWDRNVMITTKLVDTVSTPMLLNVLRANKLDPKRLITHHFALEQIIDAYETFGHAAKSRALKVIITAGALPGFAHDNQKGPMP
;
A
#
# COMPACT_ATOMS: atom_id res chain seq x y z
N MET A 1 -7.70 3.25 -3.87
CA MET A 1 -8.94 2.66 -4.41
C MET A 1 -8.68 2.23 -5.85
N GLY A 2 -9.23 1.11 -6.28
CA GLY A 2 -9.33 0.79 -7.71
C GLY A 2 -10.43 1.64 -8.34
N ILE A 3 -10.14 2.28 -9.47
CA ILE A 3 -11.13 3.03 -10.26
C ILE A 3 -11.27 2.40 -11.65
N PRO A 4 -12.45 2.46 -12.30
CA PRO A 4 -12.68 1.80 -13.58
C PRO A 4 -11.61 2.12 -14.65
N THR A 5 -11.26 3.40 -14.78
CA THR A 5 -10.25 3.87 -15.73
C THR A 5 -8.89 3.19 -15.57
N THR A 6 -8.47 2.89 -14.33
CA THR A 6 -7.19 2.20 -14.10
C THR A 6 -7.24 0.73 -14.50
N PHE A 7 -8.39 0.08 -14.35
CA PHE A 7 -8.56 -1.31 -14.79
C PHE A 7 -8.59 -1.42 -16.32
N GLU A 8 -9.33 -0.53 -16.99
CA GLU A 8 -9.37 -0.43 -18.45
C GLU A 8 -7.98 -0.16 -19.03
N LEU A 9 -7.20 0.72 -18.39
CA LEU A 9 -5.82 0.98 -18.79
C LEU A 9 -4.97 -0.29 -18.70
N CYS A 10 -5.07 -1.08 -17.63
CA CYS A 10 -4.39 -2.38 -17.54
C CYS A 10 -4.80 -3.32 -18.68
N GLY A 11 -6.08 -3.36 -19.03
CA GLY A 11 -6.60 -4.13 -20.17
C GLY A 11 -5.98 -3.71 -21.52
N ASN A 12 -5.74 -2.41 -21.71
CA ASN A 12 -5.11 -1.92 -22.94
C ASN A 12 -3.60 -2.20 -22.99
N LEU A 13 -2.92 -2.18 -21.83
CA LEU A 13 -1.47 -2.33 -21.73
C LEU A 13 -1.00 -3.79 -21.65
N VAL A 14 -1.86 -4.72 -21.22
CA VAL A 14 -1.46 -6.12 -21.07
C VAL A 14 -1.09 -6.76 -22.41
N ALA A 15 0.06 -7.43 -22.44
CA ALA A 15 0.51 -8.20 -23.59
C ALA A 15 -0.29 -9.50 -23.74
N PRO A 16 -0.34 -10.11 -24.94
CA PRO A 16 -0.88 -11.46 -25.10
C PRO A 16 -0.22 -12.47 -24.14
N GLY A 17 -1.03 -13.28 -23.47
CA GLY A 17 -0.63 -14.21 -22.41
C GLY A 17 -0.36 -13.57 -21.04
N GLY A 18 -0.51 -12.24 -20.91
CA GLY A 18 -0.20 -11.50 -19.70
C GLY A 18 -1.23 -11.65 -18.57
N MET A 19 -0.85 -11.21 -17.37
CA MET A 19 -1.69 -11.24 -16.17
C MET A 19 -1.97 -9.83 -15.65
N ILE A 20 -3.25 -9.55 -15.36
CA ILE A 20 -3.70 -8.37 -14.62
C ILE A 20 -4.01 -8.83 -13.18
N ALA A 21 -3.19 -8.41 -12.22
CA ALA A 21 -3.41 -8.69 -10.79
C ALA A 21 -4.07 -7.48 -10.11
N ASN A 22 -5.37 -7.59 -9.82
CA ASN A 22 -6.11 -6.53 -9.13
C ASN A 22 -5.94 -6.62 -7.61
N ILE A 23 -5.21 -5.66 -7.05
CA ILE A 23 -4.97 -5.54 -5.60
C ILE A 23 -5.88 -4.50 -4.93
N GLY A 24 -6.39 -3.53 -5.70
CA GLY A 24 -7.26 -2.47 -5.20
C GLY A 24 -8.72 -2.91 -5.01
N VAL A 25 -9.39 -2.34 -4.01
CA VAL A 25 -10.84 -2.46 -3.85
C VAL A 25 -11.54 -1.52 -4.85
N HIS A 26 -12.51 -2.04 -5.60
CA HIS A 26 -13.39 -1.25 -6.48
C HIS A 26 -14.72 -1.02 -5.80
N GLY A 27 -15.16 0.24 -5.72
CA GLY A 27 -16.47 0.60 -5.17
C GLY A 27 -17.61 0.58 -6.19
N THR A 28 -17.29 0.43 -7.47
CA THR A 28 -18.25 0.42 -8.58
C THR A 28 -17.89 -0.70 -9.56
N LYS A 29 -18.82 -1.02 -10.48
CA LYS A 29 -18.53 -1.93 -11.59
C LYS A 29 -17.37 -1.41 -12.45
N VAL A 30 -16.64 -2.34 -13.06
CA VAL A 30 -15.64 -2.08 -14.09
C VAL A 30 -16.00 -2.87 -15.34
N ASP A 31 -15.82 -2.28 -16.52
CA ASP A 31 -16.16 -2.94 -17.78
C ASP A 31 -14.98 -3.80 -18.25
N LEU A 32 -15.29 -5.03 -18.68
CA LEU A 32 -14.32 -5.96 -19.25
C LEU A 32 -14.51 -6.01 -20.77
N HIS A 33 -13.62 -5.33 -21.49
CA HIS A 33 -13.61 -5.24 -22.95
C HIS A 33 -13.20 -6.55 -23.63
N ARG A 34 -14.09 -7.56 -23.57
CA ARG A 34 -13.84 -8.89 -24.14
C ARG A 34 -13.55 -8.84 -25.64
N GLU A 35 -14.18 -7.94 -26.36
CA GLU A 35 -13.96 -7.69 -27.79
C GLU A 35 -12.49 -7.36 -28.12
N ARG A 36 -11.69 -6.92 -27.14
CA ARG A 36 -10.24 -6.64 -27.28
C ARG A 36 -9.33 -7.67 -26.62
N LEU A 37 -9.86 -8.45 -25.66
CA LEU A 37 -9.08 -9.30 -24.77
C LEU A 37 -9.22 -10.80 -25.07
N TRP A 38 -10.24 -11.20 -25.83
CA TRP A 38 -10.61 -12.61 -26.03
C TRP A 38 -9.52 -13.44 -26.74
N ASP A 39 -8.80 -12.86 -27.68
CA ASP A 39 -7.72 -13.50 -28.46
C ASP A 39 -6.34 -13.34 -27.81
N ARG A 40 -6.27 -12.56 -26.72
CA ARG A 40 -5.01 -12.25 -26.03
C ARG A 40 -4.66 -13.23 -24.93
N ASN A 41 -5.48 -14.24 -24.63
CA ASN A 41 -5.21 -15.23 -23.58
C ASN A 41 -4.82 -14.59 -22.22
N VAL A 42 -5.48 -13.50 -21.84
CA VAL A 42 -5.15 -12.77 -20.61
C VAL A 42 -5.70 -13.47 -19.37
N MET A 43 -4.95 -13.40 -18.27
CA MET A 43 -5.41 -13.84 -16.95
C MET A 43 -5.73 -12.63 -16.07
N ILE A 44 -6.85 -12.68 -15.34
CA ILE A 44 -7.22 -11.64 -14.38
C ILE A 44 -7.37 -12.28 -13.01
N THR A 45 -6.65 -11.78 -12.01
CA THR A 45 -6.70 -12.30 -10.65
C THR A 45 -7.18 -11.22 -9.68
N THR A 46 -8.03 -11.61 -8.74
CA THR A 46 -8.39 -10.80 -7.57
C THR A 46 -8.11 -11.63 -6.32
N LYS A 47 -7.70 -10.99 -5.24
CA LYS A 47 -7.48 -11.67 -3.96
C LYS A 47 -7.56 -10.67 -2.81
N LEU A 48 -8.24 -11.08 -1.74
CA LEU A 48 -8.08 -10.42 -0.44
C LEU A 48 -6.82 -10.95 0.23
N VAL A 49 -6.04 -10.07 0.85
CA VAL A 49 -4.84 -10.46 1.58
C VAL A 49 -5.17 -11.50 2.67
N ASP A 50 -4.40 -12.59 2.70
CA ASP A 50 -4.52 -13.69 3.68
C ASP A 50 -3.34 -13.75 4.64
N THR A 51 -2.32 -12.92 4.43
CA THR A 51 -1.10 -12.79 5.27
C THR A 51 -0.24 -14.05 5.39
N VAL A 52 -0.47 -15.09 4.58
CA VAL A 52 0.29 -16.35 4.67
C VAL A 52 1.79 -16.18 4.38
N SER A 53 2.14 -15.13 3.64
CA SER A 53 3.53 -14.78 3.30
C SER A 53 4.25 -14.00 4.41
N THR A 54 3.61 -13.66 5.52
CA THR A 54 4.21 -12.86 6.60
C THR A 54 5.52 -13.45 7.14
N PRO A 55 5.65 -14.77 7.41
CA PRO A 55 6.92 -15.35 7.86
C PRO A 55 8.05 -15.15 6.84
N MET A 56 7.75 -15.29 5.55
CA MET A 56 8.72 -15.05 4.48
C MET A 56 9.12 -13.58 4.41
N LEU A 57 8.17 -12.65 4.51
CA LEU A 57 8.44 -11.21 4.55
C LEU A 57 9.32 -10.82 5.75
N LEU A 58 9.08 -11.38 6.94
CA LEU A 58 9.94 -11.16 8.12
C LEU A 58 11.38 -11.64 7.88
N ASN A 59 11.58 -12.76 7.17
CA ASN A 59 12.91 -13.23 6.82
C ASN A 59 13.62 -12.28 5.83
N VAL A 60 12.89 -11.74 4.84
CA VAL A 60 13.42 -10.73 3.91
C VAL A 60 13.82 -9.46 4.64
N LEU A 61 13.02 -9.02 5.63
CA LEU A 61 13.33 -7.88 6.48
C LEU A 61 14.59 -8.12 7.32
N ARG A 62 14.69 -9.27 8.00
CA ARG A 62 15.88 -9.65 8.80
C ARG A 62 17.15 -9.75 7.95
N ALA A 63 17.01 -10.18 6.69
CA ALA A 63 18.09 -10.23 5.72
C ALA A 63 18.43 -8.86 5.11
N ASN A 64 17.81 -7.76 5.57
CA ASN A 64 17.98 -6.40 5.07
C ASN A 64 17.75 -6.26 3.55
N LYS A 65 16.92 -7.13 2.96
CA LYS A 65 16.57 -7.09 1.53
C LYS A 65 15.39 -6.16 1.23
N LEU A 66 14.71 -5.69 2.27
CA LEU A 66 13.60 -4.76 2.18
C LEU A 66 13.69 -3.77 3.35
N ASP A 67 13.57 -2.48 3.05
CA ASP A 67 13.43 -1.43 4.07
C ASP A 67 12.03 -0.79 3.99
N PRO A 68 11.06 -1.26 4.80
CA PRO A 68 9.71 -0.75 4.80
C PRO A 68 9.62 0.61 5.49
N LYS A 69 10.64 1.04 6.25
CA LYS A 69 10.63 2.33 6.94
C LYS A 69 10.55 3.49 5.96
N ARG A 70 11.08 3.30 4.75
CA ARG A 70 10.99 4.26 3.64
C ARG A 70 9.56 4.54 3.17
N LEU A 71 8.59 3.67 3.52
CA LEU A 71 7.18 3.90 3.21
C LEU A 71 6.55 4.90 4.18
N ILE A 72 7.13 5.08 5.37
CA ILE A 72 6.65 6.00 6.40
C ILE A 72 7.13 7.39 6.05
N THR A 73 6.19 8.32 5.87
CA THR A 73 6.53 9.72 5.54
C THR A 73 6.13 10.72 6.61
N HIS A 74 5.22 10.34 7.52
CA HIS A 74 4.75 11.21 8.60
C HIS A 74 4.60 10.42 9.90
N HIS A 75 4.85 11.10 11.02
CA HIS A 75 4.73 10.58 12.38
C HIS A 75 3.84 11.51 13.19
N PHE A 76 2.91 10.93 13.94
CA PHE A 76 2.04 11.64 14.86
C PHE A 76 1.98 10.90 16.19
N ALA A 77 1.76 11.64 17.27
CA ALA A 77 1.30 11.04 18.52
C ALA A 77 -0.19 10.69 18.42
N LEU A 78 -0.68 9.75 19.23
CA LEU A 78 -2.09 9.34 19.21
C LEU A 78 -3.04 10.51 19.53
N GLU A 79 -2.60 11.46 20.33
CA GLU A 79 -3.34 12.69 20.66
C GLU A 79 -3.58 13.57 19.42
N GLN A 80 -2.77 13.39 18.38
CA GLN A 80 -2.84 14.11 17.10
C GLN A 80 -3.54 13.28 16.02
N ILE A 81 -4.38 12.30 16.39
CA ILE A 81 -5.02 11.39 15.44
C ILE A 81 -5.84 12.14 14.37
N ILE A 82 -6.49 13.25 14.71
CA ILE A 82 -7.26 14.04 13.74
C ILE A 82 -6.35 14.62 12.67
N ASP A 83 -5.23 15.24 13.05
CA ASP A 83 -4.23 15.78 12.12
C ASP A 83 -3.64 14.66 11.23
N ALA A 84 -3.43 13.47 11.79
CA ALA A 84 -2.96 12.30 11.05
C ALA A 84 -3.95 11.86 9.97
N TYR A 85 -5.25 11.83 10.29
CA TYR A 85 -6.32 11.53 9.32
C TYR A 85 -6.43 12.61 8.25
N GLU A 86 -6.39 13.89 8.60
CA GLU A 86 -6.43 14.98 7.62
C GLU A 86 -5.24 14.92 6.66
N THR A 87 -4.04 14.69 7.21
CA THR A 87 -2.80 14.57 6.43
C THR A 87 -2.89 13.41 5.43
N PHE A 88 -3.36 12.24 5.87
CA PHE A 88 -3.49 11.07 5.01
C PHE A 88 -4.65 11.20 4.02
N GLY A 89 -5.77 11.81 4.42
CA GLY A 89 -6.90 12.11 3.54
C GLY A 89 -6.51 13.02 2.37
N HIS A 90 -5.53 13.90 2.57
CA HIS A 90 -4.95 14.77 1.54
C HIS A 90 -3.59 14.28 1.03
N ALA A 91 -3.34 12.96 1.02
CA ALA A 91 -2.05 12.35 0.67
C ALA A 91 -1.37 12.91 -0.60
N ALA A 92 -2.14 13.21 -1.65
CA ALA A 92 -1.59 13.77 -2.89
C ALA A 92 -0.97 15.17 -2.69
N LYS A 93 -1.52 15.99 -1.78
CA LYS A 93 -1.02 17.33 -1.44
C LYS A 93 0.06 17.27 -0.35
N SER A 94 -0.16 16.47 0.69
CA SER A 94 0.76 16.30 1.82
C SER A 94 1.98 15.42 1.48
N ARG A 95 1.98 14.75 0.32
CA ARG A 95 2.96 13.73 -0.05
C ARG A 95 3.03 12.59 0.98
N ALA A 96 1.90 12.30 1.64
CA ALA A 96 1.80 11.19 2.57
C ALA A 96 1.75 9.85 1.84
N LEU A 97 2.52 8.86 2.32
CA LEU A 97 2.53 7.48 1.78
C LEU A 97 2.05 6.49 2.85
N LYS A 98 2.70 6.46 4.01
CA LYS A 98 2.21 5.84 5.24
C LYS A 98 2.44 6.78 6.41
N VAL A 99 1.49 6.77 7.35
CA VAL A 99 1.55 7.53 8.60
C VAL A 99 1.73 6.56 9.74
N ILE A 100 2.67 6.85 10.64
CA ILE A 100 2.81 6.13 11.91
C ILE A 100 2.16 6.95 13.02
N ILE A 101 1.31 6.27 13.80
CA ILE A 101 0.74 6.81 15.02
C ILE A 101 1.41 6.12 16.19
N THR A 102 2.04 6.90 17.05
CA THR A 102 2.65 6.40 18.28
C THR A 102 1.68 6.62 19.43
N ALA A 103 1.14 5.54 19.99
CA ALA A 103 0.44 5.62 21.25
C ALA A 103 1.43 6.02 22.34
N GLY A 104 1.06 6.96 23.22
CA GLY A 104 1.85 7.31 24.40
C GLY A 104 2.30 6.05 25.15
N ALA A 105 3.49 6.11 25.76
CA ALA A 105 4.15 4.94 26.33
C ALA A 105 3.21 4.13 27.23
N LEU A 106 2.83 2.93 26.79
CA LEU A 106 2.43 1.88 27.72
C LEU A 106 3.70 1.55 28.52
N PRO A 107 3.67 1.53 29.87
CA PRO A 107 4.82 1.13 30.66
C PRO A 107 5.25 -0.29 30.25
N GLY A 108 6.32 -0.40 29.47
CA GLY A 108 6.83 -1.66 28.90
C GLY A 108 7.29 -1.59 27.43
N PHE A 109 6.87 -0.58 26.66
CA PHE A 109 7.27 -0.39 25.25
C PHE A 109 7.83 1.02 25.02
N ALA A 110 8.95 1.35 25.67
CA ALA A 110 9.69 2.57 25.34
C ALA A 110 10.46 2.34 24.03
N HIS A 111 10.06 3.03 22.97
CA HIS A 111 10.91 3.19 21.79
C HIS A 111 12.06 4.14 22.14
N ASP A 112 13.30 3.65 22.05
CA ASP A 112 14.52 4.43 22.20
C ASP A 112 14.59 5.48 21.08
N ASN A 113 14.03 6.66 21.37
CA ASN A 113 14.10 7.81 20.49
C ASN A 113 15.39 8.55 20.83
N GLN A 114 16.52 8.00 20.40
CA GLN A 114 17.80 8.72 20.42
C GLN A 114 17.71 9.91 19.47
N LYS A 115 17.33 11.06 20.03
CA LYS A 115 17.78 12.35 19.53
C LYS A 115 19.28 12.43 19.78
N GLY A 116 20.09 11.96 18.83
CA GLY A 116 21.48 12.38 18.75
C GLY A 116 21.53 13.90 18.48
N PRO A 117 22.42 14.66 19.13
CA PRO A 117 22.58 16.07 18.82
C PRO A 117 23.17 16.18 17.40
N MET A 118 22.50 16.92 16.51
CA MET A 118 23.12 17.35 15.26
C MET A 118 24.05 18.54 15.54
N PRO A 119 25.21 18.61 14.86
CA PRO A 119 26.15 19.74 14.93
C PRO A 119 25.61 21.02 14.29
#